data_AF-A0A5J4R3W7-F1
#
_entry.id   AF-A0A5J4R3W7-F1
#
_cell.length_a   1.000
_cell.length_b   1.000
_cell.length_c   1.000
_cell.angle_alpha   90.00
_cell.angle_beta   90.00
_cell.angle_gamma   90.00
#
_symmetry.space_group_name_H-M   'P 1'
#
loop_
_entity.id
_entity.type
_entity.pdbx_description
1 polymer ?
#
loop_
_entity_poly.entity_id
_entity_poly.type
_entity_poly.pdbx_seq_one_letter_code
_entity_poly.pdbx_strand_id
1 'polypeptide(L)'
;ESMLDPESLSDYRFRIEKSAMIDERPHYVISFEPQVILPYPLLYGRLYIDEENLAFSRAEFSLSMDDRNKATQAILRKKPFNLRFKPEEINYLVTYKQQNGYSYLNYIRSEINFKCDWRRKFFSTNYSVVSEMVVTERKERDITNIPSKFVFSDRHSLSDKVNNFYDEDFWEDYNIIAPTESLEAAVNKLRKSIK
;
A
#
# COMPACT_ATOMS: atom_id res chain seq x y z
N GLU A 1 -0.63 14.53 -6.64
CA GLU A 1 -0.72 15.33 -5.41
C GLU A 1 -1.19 14.43 -4.29
N SER A 2 -0.67 14.65 -3.08
CA SER A 2 -1.00 13.88 -1.89
C SER A 2 -2.33 14.38 -1.32
N MET A 3 -3.15 13.49 -0.76
CA MET A 3 -4.39 13.87 -0.06
C MET A 3 -4.13 14.74 1.18
N LEU A 4 -2.93 14.69 1.74
CA LEU A 4 -2.52 15.51 2.90
C LEU A 4 -1.85 16.83 2.51
N ASP A 5 -1.80 17.17 1.22
CA ASP A 5 -1.32 18.48 0.79
C ASP A 5 -2.33 19.55 1.24
N PRO A 6 -1.90 20.69 1.84
CA PRO A 6 -2.83 21.69 2.37
C PRO A 6 -3.87 22.19 1.37
N GLU A 7 -3.51 22.25 0.07
CA GLU A 7 -4.41 22.65 -1.01
C GLU A 7 -5.46 21.59 -1.35
N SER A 8 -5.16 20.30 -1.15
CA SER A 8 -6.09 19.19 -1.44
C SER A 8 -6.99 18.86 -0.25
N LEU A 9 -6.68 19.34 0.96
CA LEU A 9 -7.52 19.12 2.15
C LEU A 9 -8.96 19.62 1.94
N SER A 10 -9.16 20.71 1.18
CA SER A 10 -10.51 21.22 0.88
C SER A 10 -11.33 20.28 0.00
N ASP A 11 -10.71 19.31 -0.67
CA ASP A 11 -11.40 18.32 -1.50
C ASP A 11 -12.09 17.22 -0.66
N TYR A 12 -11.83 17.20 0.66
CA TYR A 12 -12.30 16.16 1.57
C TYR A 12 -13.10 16.70 2.75
N ARG A 13 -14.15 15.97 3.12
CA ARG A 13 -14.87 16.17 4.37
C ARG A 13 -14.28 15.24 5.44
N PHE A 14 -13.93 15.80 6.59
CA PHE A 14 -13.36 15.08 7.72
C PHE A 14 -14.38 14.92 8.86
N ARG A 15 -14.35 13.78 9.55
CA ARG A 15 -15.20 13.51 10.71
C ARG A 15 -14.39 12.79 11.79
N ILE A 16 -14.54 13.21 13.04
CA ILE A 16 -14.05 12.45 14.18
C ILE A 16 -15.00 11.26 14.40
N GLU A 17 -14.45 10.07 14.40
CA GLU A 17 -15.15 8.83 14.72
C GLU A 17 -14.90 8.41 16.17
N LYS A 18 -15.47 7.26 16.56
CA LYS A 18 -15.19 6.65 17.86
C LYS A 18 -13.69 6.34 17.97
N SER A 19 -13.08 6.67 19.11
CA SER A 19 -11.68 6.35 19.38
C SER A 19 -11.42 4.85 19.30
N ALA A 20 -10.17 4.51 18.95
CA ALA A 20 -9.70 3.15 18.83
C ALA A 20 -8.52 2.89 19.78
N MET A 21 -8.36 1.63 20.19
CA MET A 21 -7.16 1.18 20.89
C MET A 21 -6.27 0.46 19.89
N ILE A 22 -5.04 0.95 19.70
CA ILE A 22 -4.02 0.32 18.85
C ILE A 22 -2.76 0.20 19.70
N ASP A 23 -2.20 -1.01 19.79
CA ASP A 23 -1.02 -1.32 20.61
C ASP A 23 -1.14 -0.79 22.05
N GLU A 24 -2.32 -1.01 22.65
CA GLU A 24 -2.68 -0.57 24.02
C GLU A 24 -2.66 0.95 24.24
N ARG A 25 -2.62 1.75 23.16
CA ARG A 25 -2.66 3.21 23.22
C ARG A 25 -3.95 3.76 22.59
N PRO A 26 -4.58 4.77 23.19
CA PRO A 26 -5.78 5.38 22.65
C PRO A 26 -5.45 6.25 21.43
N HIS A 27 -6.33 6.21 20.43
CA HIS A 27 -6.17 6.91 19.17
C HIS A 27 -7.43 7.69 18.79
N TYR A 28 -7.23 8.92 18.33
CA TYR A 28 -8.24 9.62 17.54
C TYR A 28 -8.37 8.93 16.18
N VAL A 29 -9.62 8.74 15.76
CA VAL A 29 -9.95 8.20 14.44
C VAL A 29 -10.62 9.31 13.65
N ILE A 30 -10.02 9.69 12.52
CA ILE A 30 -10.55 10.71 11.62
C ILE A 30 -10.88 10.04 10.29
N SER A 31 -12.15 9.95 9.94
CA SER A 31 -12.54 9.55 8.60
C SER A 31 -12.51 10.73 7.64
N PHE A 32 -12.18 10.43 6.39
CA PHE A 32 -12.17 11.38 5.29
C PHE A 32 -12.85 10.77 4.07
N GLU A 33 -13.64 11.59 3.39
CA GLU A 33 -14.36 11.22 2.17
C GLU A 33 -14.35 12.39 1.17
N PRO A 34 -14.30 12.14 -0.14
CA PRO A 34 -14.38 13.19 -1.15
C PRO A 34 -15.65 14.03 -0.99
N GLN A 35 -15.52 15.35 -1.12
CA GLN A 35 -16.67 16.28 -1.19
C GLN A 35 -16.75 17.06 -2.50
N VAL A 36 -15.83 16.78 -3.43
CA VAL A 36 -15.76 17.37 -4.77
C VAL A 36 -15.61 16.29 -5.83
N ILE A 37 -15.81 16.66 -7.10
CA ILE A 37 -15.60 15.77 -8.25
C ILE A 37 -14.43 16.33 -9.06
N LEU A 38 -13.31 15.61 -9.11
CA LEU A 38 -12.11 15.98 -9.84
C LEU A 38 -11.89 15.08 -11.07
N PRO A 39 -11.05 15.48 -12.05
CA PRO A 39 -10.78 14.66 -13.23
C PRO A 39 -10.00 13.37 -12.95
N TYR A 40 -9.46 13.21 -11.73
CA TYR A 40 -8.77 12.01 -11.23
C TYR A 40 -9.54 11.40 -10.05
N PRO A 41 -9.31 10.11 -9.71
CA PRO A 41 -9.99 9.48 -8.60
C PRO A 41 -9.43 9.99 -7.27
N LEU A 42 -10.32 10.24 -6.31
CA LEU A 42 -9.97 10.68 -4.96
C LEU A 42 -9.94 9.48 -3.99
N LEU A 43 -9.35 9.69 -2.81
CA LEU A 43 -9.23 8.67 -1.78
C LEU A 43 -10.35 8.78 -0.74
N TYR A 44 -10.66 7.71 -0.03
CA TYR A 44 -11.48 7.78 1.18
C TYR A 44 -10.93 6.81 2.21
N GLY A 45 -11.16 7.06 3.49
CA GLY A 45 -10.57 6.22 4.51
C GLY A 45 -10.59 6.80 5.91
N ARG A 46 -9.65 6.31 6.72
CA ARG A 46 -9.44 6.66 8.12
C ARG A 46 -7.97 6.92 8.40
N LEU A 47 -7.73 7.95 9.20
CA LEU A 47 -6.44 8.26 9.80
C LEU A 47 -6.53 7.99 11.30
N TYR A 48 -5.51 7.35 11.84
CA TYR A 48 -5.39 7.05 13.26
C TYR A 48 -4.23 7.86 13.81
N ILE A 49 -4.53 8.68 14.81
CA ILE A 49 -3.60 9.62 15.43
C ILE A 49 -3.50 9.23 16.90
N ASP A 50 -2.28 8.97 17.36
CA ASP A 50 -2.01 8.66 18.75
C ASP A 50 -2.36 9.85 19.66
N GLU A 51 -3.13 9.63 20.73
CA GLU A 51 -3.64 10.73 21.57
C GLU A 51 -2.54 11.41 22.40
N GLU A 52 -1.45 10.72 22.69
CA GLU A 52 -0.36 11.24 23.54
C GLU A 52 0.61 12.12 22.76
N ASN A 53 1.04 11.66 21.58
CA ASN A 53 2.07 12.34 20.80
C ASN A 53 1.55 13.04 19.53
N LEU A 54 0.25 12.88 19.22
CA LEU A 54 -0.42 13.47 18.05
C LEU A 54 0.19 13.09 16.69
N ALA A 55 0.98 12.02 16.62
CA ALA A 55 1.51 11.50 15.38
C ALA A 55 0.53 10.51 14.73
N PHE A 56 0.55 10.46 13.40
CA PHE A 56 -0.10 9.37 12.68
C PHE A 56 0.58 8.05 13.04
N SER A 57 -0.23 7.06 13.44
CA SER A 57 0.20 5.68 13.68
C SER A 57 -0.30 4.74 12.59
N ARG A 58 -1.43 5.07 11.96
CA ARG A 58 -2.01 4.28 10.88
C ARG A 58 -2.84 5.13 9.93
N ALA A 59 -2.80 4.79 8.65
CA ALA A 59 -3.72 5.26 7.62
C ALA A 59 -4.30 4.06 6.88
N GLU A 60 -5.62 3.98 6.83
CA GLU A 60 -6.37 2.99 6.08
C GLU A 60 -7.17 3.72 5.02
N PHE A 61 -6.93 3.47 3.74
CA PHE A 61 -7.60 4.23 2.68
C PHE A 61 -7.74 3.44 1.38
N SER A 62 -8.73 3.84 0.59
CA SER A 62 -9.10 3.21 -0.66
C SER A 62 -9.26 4.25 -1.76
N LEU A 63 -9.04 3.84 -3.00
CA LEU A 63 -9.34 4.67 -4.15
C LEU A 63 -10.84 4.63 -4.45
N SER A 64 -11.48 5.80 -4.63
CA SER A 64 -12.91 5.85 -4.98
C SER A 64 -13.16 5.12 -6.31
N MET A 65 -14.21 4.29 -6.29
CA MET A 65 -14.70 3.53 -7.43
C MET A 65 -15.92 4.17 -8.09
N ASP A 66 -16.33 5.37 -7.65
CA ASP A 66 -17.50 6.10 -8.18
C ASP A 66 -17.38 6.33 -9.69
N ASP A 67 -16.15 6.60 -10.15
CA ASP A 67 -15.79 6.60 -11.57
C ASP A 67 -14.67 5.58 -11.83
N ARG A 68 -15.07 4.39 -12.27
CA ARG A 68 -14.14 3.30 -12.60
C ARG A 68 -13.18 3.65 -13.73
N ASN A 69 -13.49 4.62 -14.61
CA ASN A 69 -12.56 5.02 -15.66
C ASN A 69 -11.41 5.83 -15.06
N LYS A 70 -11.70 6.73 -14.11
CA LYS A 70 -10.68 7.46 -13.35
C LYS A 70 -9.80 6.50 -12.55
N ALA A 71 -10.42 5.54 -11.83
CA ALA A 71 -9.68 4.51 -11.10
C ALA A 71 -8.78 3.68 -12.04
N THR A 72 -9.30 3.29 -13.21
CA THR A 72 -8.51 2.55 -14.22
C THR A 72 -7.31 3.36 -14.68
N GLN A 73 -7.48 4.65 -14.99
CA GLN A 73 -6.38 5.51 -15.43
C GLN A 73 -5.29 5.70 -14.36
N ALA A 74 -5.67 5.67 -13.07
CA ALA A 74 -4.73 5.84 -11.97
C ALA A 74 -3.80 4.62 -11.77
N ILE A 75 -4.28 3.39 -12.04
CA ILE A 75 -3.51 2.17 -11.75
C ILE A 75 -3.05 1.39 -12.98
N LEU A 76 -3.68 1.57 -14.13
CA LEU A 76 -3.41 0.76 -15.32
C LEU A 76 -2.54 1.51 -16.33
N ARG A 77 -1.26 1.16 -16.40
CA ARG A 77 -0.33 1.75 -17.39
C ARG A 77 -0.57 1.25 -18.81
N LYS A 78 -0.80 -0.06 -19.00
CA LYS A 78 -0.98 -0.68 -20.32
C LYS A 78 -1.86 -1.92 -20.21
N LYS A 79 -2.69 -2.15 -21.24
CA LYS A 79 -3.45 -3.39 -21.41
C LYS A 79 -3.48 -3.83 -22.87
N PRO A 80 -3.67 -5.13 -23.15
CA PRO A 80 -4.01 -5.61 -24.47
C PRO A 80 -5.28 -4.94 -25.01
N PHE A 81 -5.34 -4.71 -26.32
CA PHE A 81 -6.47 -4.02 -26.96
C PHE A 81 -7.82 -4.71 -26.70
N ASN A 82 -7.84 -6.05 -26.74
CA ASN A 82 -9.04 -6.87 -26.56
C ASN A 82 -9.42 -7.15 -25.10
N LEU A 83 -8.67 -6.60 -24.14
CA LEU A 83 -8.93 -6.77 -22.71
C LEU A 83 -9.69 -5.56 -22.18
N ARG A 84 -10.81 -5.79 -21.49
CA ARG A 84 -11.43 -4.78 -20.63
C ARG A 84 -11.00 -5.05 -19.20
N PHE A 85 -10.28 -4.08 -18.64
CA PHE A 85 -9.86 -4.09 -17.24
C PHE A 85 -10.93 -3.37 -16.42
N LYS A 86 -11.33 -3.96 -15.30
CA LYS A 86 -12.34 -3.40 -14.39
C LYS A 86 -11.79 -3.45 -12.97
N PRO A 87 -11.32 -2.33 -12.40
CA PRO A 87 -11.00 -2.29 -10.99
C PRO A 87 -12.30 -2.48 -10.20
N GLU A 88 -12.24 -3.33 -9.18
CA GLU A 88 -13.32 -3.52 -8.23
C GLU A 88 -12.97 -2.88 -6.89
N GLU A 89 -11.70 -3.00 -6.47
CA GLU A 89 -11.24 -2.50 -5.17
C GLU A 89 -9.74 -2.20 -5.19
N ILE A 90 -9.33 -1.12 -4.53
CA ILE A 90 -7.93 -0.75 -4.32
C ILE A 90 -7.84 -0.21 -2.90
N ASN A 91 -7.15 -0.96 -2.03
CA ASN A 91 -7.01 -0.66 -0.61
C ASN A 91 -5.54 -0.50 -0.23
N TYR A 92 -5.29 0.37 0.72
CA TYR A 92 -3.99 0.63 1.31
C TYR A 92 -4.10 0.65 2.82
N LEU A 93 -3.13 0.02 3.48
CA LEU A 93 -2.87 0.10 4.90
C LEU A 93 -1.43 0.55 5.07
N VAL A 94 -1.23 1.68 5.73
CA VAL A 94 0.09 2.22 6.07
C VAL A 94 0.15 2.36 7.58
N THR A 95 1.21 1.85 8.19
CA THR A 95 1.45 2.03 9.62
C THR A 95 2.78 2.72 9.86
N TYR A 96 2.82 3.45 10.97
CA TYR A 96 3.99 4.11 11.46
C TYR A 96 4.28 3.66 12.89
N LYS A 97 5.56 3.69 13.25
CA LYS A 97 6.03 3.36 14.60
C LYS A 97 6.86 4.50 15.15
N GLN A 98 6.60 4.85 16.40
CA GLN A 98 7.38 5.86 17.12
C GLN A 98 8.73 5.26 17.52
N GLN A 99 9.83 5.96 17.23
CA GLN A 99 11.16 5.64 17.71
C GLN A 99 11.93 6.94 17.93
N ASN A 100 12.55 7.10 19.12
CA ASN A 100 13.36 8.27 19.46
C ASN A 100 12.65 9.63 19.24
N GLY A 101 11.34 9.70 19.50
CA GLY A 101 10.54 10.92 19.35
C GLY A 101 10.05 11.22 17.92
N TYR A 102 10.36 10.36 16.96
CA TYR A 102 9.92 10.50 15.56
C TYR A 102 9.01 9.35 15.15
N SER A 103 8.07 9.62 14.25
CA SER A 103 7.20 8.60 13.66
C SER A 103 7.79 8.14 12.33
N TYR A 104 8.03 6.83 12.19
CA TYR A 104 8.64 6.23 11.02
C TYR A 104 7.74 5.22 10.35
N LEU A 105 7.79 5.17 9.03
CA LEU A 105 7.12 4.14 8.25
C LEU A 105 7.52 2.75 8.76
N ASN A 106 6.55 1.90 9.03
CA ASN A 106 6.76 0.58 9.62
C ASN A 106 6.28 -0.54 8.69
N TYR A 107 5.08 -0.39 8.14
CA TYR A 107 4.46 -1.41 7.30
C TYR A 107 3.55 -0.76 6.26
N ILE A 108 3.59 -1.28 5.03
CA ILE A 108 2.64 -0.95 3.96
C ILE A 108 2.03 -2.25 3.46
N ARG A 109 0.72 -2.27 3.27
CA ARG A 109 0.03 -3.28 2.49
C ARG A 109 -0.89 -2.61 1.48
N SER A 110 -0.88 -3.12 0.26
CA SER A 110 -1.85 -2.75 -0.77
C SER A 110 -2.54 -4.00 -1.29
N GLU A 111 -3.84 -3.90 -1.50
CA GLU A 111 -4.67 -4.96 -2.05
C GLU A 111 -5.48 -4.41 -3.23
N ILE A 112 -5.35 -5.05 -4.38
CA ILE A 112 -5.98 -4.61 -5.63
C ILE A 112 -6.78 -5.78 -6.20
N ASN A 113 -8.09 -5.63 -6.26
CA ASN A 113 -9.02 -6.59 -6.85
C ASN A 113 -9.54 -6.04 -8.19
N PHE A 114 -9.45 -6.85 -9.25
CA PHE A 114 -9.91 -6.45 -10.59
C PHE A 114 -10.40 -7.62 -11.42
N LYS A 115 -11.24 -7.31 -12.42
CA LYS A 115 -11.71 -8.25 -13.42
C LYS A 115 -11.12 -7.95 -14.79
N CYS A 116 -10.89 -9.03 -15.53
CA CYS A 116 -10.42 -9.00 -16.90
C CYS A 116 -11.46 -9.68 -17.79
N ASP A 117 -12.14 -8.87 -18.62
CA ASP A 117 -13.06 -9.39 -19.63
C ASP A 117 -12.37 -9.39 -20.99
N TRP A 118 -12.13 -10.59 -21.51
CA TRP A 118 -11.57 -10.76 -22.84
C TRP A 118 -12.68 -10.77 -23.88
N ARG A 119 -12.49 -10.00 -24.96
CA ARG A 119 -13.38 -10.08 -26.12
C ARG A 119 -13.47 -11.54 -26.61
N ARG A 120 -14.70 -12.05 -26.77
CA ARG A 120 -15.02 -13.45 -27.16
C ARG A 120 -14.87 -14.52 -26.06
N LYS A 121 -14.65 -14.15 -24.79
CA LYS A 121 -14.86 -15.06 -23.65
C LYS A 121 -16.18 -14.73 -22.96
N PHE A 122 -16.92 -15.77 -22.56
CA PHE A 122 -18.22 -15.63 -21.88
C PHE A 122 -18.11 -15.34 -20.39
N PHE A 123 -16.92 -15.52 -19.79
CA PHE A 123 -16.68 -15.31 -18.38
C PHE A 123 -15.49 -14.39 -18.15
N SER A 124 -15.66 -13.49 -17.19
CA SER A 124 -14.60 -12.64 -16.65
C SER A 124 -13.64 -13.49 -15.82
N THR A 125 -12.35 -13.17 -15.85
CA THR A 125 -11.39 -13.71 -14.87
C THR A 125 -11.16 -12.67 -13.79
N ASN A 126 -11.31 -13.09 -12.53
CA ASN A 126 -11.02 -12.25 -11.36
C ASN A 126 -9.56 -12.42 -10.98
N TYR A 127 -8.92 -11.32 -10.59
CA TYR A 127 -7.55 -11.28 -10.12
C TYR A 127 -7.47 -10.46 -8.83
N SER A 128 -6.59 -10.89 -7.95
CA SER A 128 -6.23 -10.20 -6.72
C SER A 128 -4.72 -10.06 -6.67
N VAL A 129 -4.24 -8.84 -6.41
CA VAL A 129 -2.82 -8.54 -6.21
C VAL A 129 -2.67 -8.00 -4.81
N VAL A 130 -1.85 -8.68 -4.01
CA VAL A 130 -1.45 -8.22 -2.69
C VAL A 130 0.03 -7.88 -2.75
N SER A 131 0.39 -6.73 -2.22
CA SER A 131 1.78 -6.32 -2.01
C SER A 131 1.92 -5.85 -0.57
N GLU A 132 2.97 -6.31 0.10
CA GLU A 132 3.30 -5.93 1.46
C GLU A 132 4.76 -5.44 1.50
N MET A 133 5.06 -4.54 2.43
CA MET A 133 6.40 -4.04 2.73
C MET A 133 6.54 -3.88 4.24
N VAL A 134 7.65 -4.36 4.81
CA VAL A 134 7.96 -4.20 6.23
C VAL A 134 9.33 -3.56 6.39
N VAL A 135 9.43 -2.57 7.27
CA VAL A 135 10.72 -1.99 7.65
C VAL A 135 11.32 -2.84 8.76
N THR A 136 12.43 -3.53 8.46
CA THR A 136 13.12 -4.44 9.41
C THR A 136 14.28 -3.76 10.12
N GLU A 137 15.02 -2.92 9.42
CA GLU A 137 16.16 -2.16 9.92
C GLU A 137 16.10 -0.72 9.43
N ARG A 138 16.58 0.22 10.25
CA ARG A 138 16.77 1.62 9.87
C ARG A 138 18.13 2.11 10.35
N LYS A 139 18.88 2.73 9.43
CA LYS A 139 20.19 3.34 9.70
C LYS A 139 20.09 4.85 9.57
N GLU A 140 20.48 5.57 10.62
CA GLU A 140 20.52 7.04 10.66
C GLU A 140 21.93 7.60 10.47
N ARG A 141 22.95 6.74 10.56
CA ARG A 141 24.37 7.06 10.39
C ARG A 141 24.99 6.14 9.34
N ASP A 142 26.10 6.58 8.74
CA ASP A 142 26.83 5.83 7.72
C ASP A 142 25.95 5.42 6.52
N ILE A 143 25.12 6.36 6.07
CA ILE A 143 24.19 6.16 4.95
C ILE A 143 25.02 5.96 3.67
N THR A 144 25.02 4.75 3.15
CA THR A 144 25.53 4.45 1.81
C THR A 144 24.42 4.66 0.79
N ASN A 145 24.76 5.23 -0.36
CA ASN A 145 23.79 5.35 -1.45
C ASN A 145 23.40 3.96 -1.93
N ILE A 146 22.09 3.75 -2.14
CA ILE A 146 21.58 2.54 -2.76
C ILE A 146 22.16 2.48 -4.19
N PRO A 147 22.94 1.44 -4.54
CA PRO A 147 23.49 1.32 -5.89
C PRO A 147 22.37 1.31 -6.94
N SER A 148 22.58 1.98 -8.07
CA SER A 148 21.55 2.17 -9.12
C SER A 148 20.90 0.87 -9.59
N LYS A 149 21.65 -0.24 -9.61
CA LYS A 149 21.16 -1.58 -9.97
C LYS A 149 20.08 -2.14 -9.03
N PHE A 150 20.00 -1.64 -7.80
CA PHE A 150 19.02 -2.05 -6.79
C PHE A 150 17.85 -1.06 -6.67
N VAL A 151 17.90 0.07 -7.38
CA VAL A 151 16.82 1.05 -7.39
C VAL A 151 15.69 0.53 -8.28
N PHE A 152 14.45 0.57 -7.78
CA PHE A 152 13.28 0.26 -8.59
C PHE A 152 13.09 1.32 -9.67
N SER A 153 13.04 0.90 -10.94
CA SER A 153 12.61 1.73 -12.06
C SER A 153 11.14 1.51 -12.34
N ASP A 154 10.47 2.54 -12.82
CA ASP A 154 9.10 2.49 -13.36
C ASP A 154 8.95 1.50 -14.54
N ARG A 155 10.06 1.08 -15.15
CA ARG A 155 10.11 0.09 -16.24
C ARG A 155 10.25 -1.35 -15.75
N HIS A 156 10.54 -1.58 -14.46
CA HIS A 156 10.67 -2.93 -13.93
C HIS A 156 9.30 -3.63 -13.90
N SER A 157 9.20 -4.79 -14.55
CA SER A 157 8.06 -5.68 -14.39
C SER A 157 8.38 -6.75 -13.36
N LEU A 158 7.63 -6.79 -12.26
CA LEU A 158 7.80 -7.81 -11.22
C LEU A 158 7.41 -9.21 -11.73
N SER A 159 6.59 -9.30 -12.81
CA SER A 159 6.24 -10.56 -13.46
C SER A 159 7.45 -11.29 -14.05
N ASP A 160 8.48 -10.55 -14.45
CA ASP A 160 9.65 -11.13 -15.13
C ASP A 160 10.62 -11.79 -14.14
N LYS A 161 10.38 -11.57 -12.84
CA LYS A 161 11.07 -12.23 -11.74
C LYS A 161 10.38 -13.52 -11.30
N VAL A 162 9.30 -13.94 -11.97
CA VAL A 162 8.49 -15.11 -11.55
C VAL A 162 9.26 -16.43 -11.56
N ASN A 163 10.12 -16.64 -12.55
CA ASN A 163 10.95 -17.85 -12.61
C ASN A 163 11.99 -17.90 -11.49
N ASN A 164 12.32 -16.76 -10.89
CA ASN A 164 13.24 -16.68 -9.76
C ASN A 164 12.56 -17.03 -8.43
N PHE A 165 11.23 -17.18 -8.39
CA PHE A 165 10.50 -17.59 -7.18
C PHE A 165 10.60 -19.10 -6.88
N TYR A 166 11.20 -19.89 -7.77
CA TYR A 166 11.41 -21.33 -7.60
C TYR A 166 12.78 -21.68 -7.01
N ASP A 167 13.66 -20.70 -6.85
CA ASP A 167 14.95 -20.84 -6.20
C ASP A 167 14.79 -20.49 -4.72
N GLU A 168 15.02 -21.46 -3.83
CA GLU A 168 14.84 -21.33 -2.38
C GLU A 168 15.81 -20.29 -1.78
N ASP A 169 16.99 -20.12 -2.37
CA ASP A 169 18.05 -19.21 -1.91
C ASP A 169 17.94 -17.81 -2.53
N PHE A 170 17.01 -17.60 -3.48
CA PHE A 170 16.84 -16.33 -4.21
C PHE A 170 16.67 -15.10 -3.30
N TRP A 171 16.09 -15.30 -2.12
CA TRP A 171 15.76 -14.21 -1.19
C TRP A 171 16.93 -13.80 -0.28
N GLU A 172 18.02 -14.57 -0.22
CA GLU A 172 19.17 -14.20 0.61
C GLU A 172 19.81 -12.88 0.15
N ASP A 173 19.73 -12.59 -1.15
CA ASP A 173 20.33 -11.40 -1.78
C ASP A 173 19.32 -10.26 -2.08
N TYR A 174 18.01 -10.46 -1.87
CA TYR A 174 16.96 -9.49 -2.20
C TYR A 174 16.01 -9.22 -1.03
N ASN A 175 15.66 -7.94 -0.83
CA ASN A 175 14.69 -7.49 0.19
C ASN A 175 13.21 -7.80 -0.18
N ILE A 176 12.94 -8.91 -0.84
CA ILE A 176 11.62 -9.33 -1.28
C ILE A 176 11.37 -10.71 -0.64
N ILE A 177 10.14 -11.08 -0.33
CA ILE A 177 9.82 -12.38 0.30
C ILE A 177 8.74 -13.06 -0.53
N ALA A 178 8.78 -14.40 -0.59
CA ALA A 178 7.82 -15.19 -1.34
C ALA A 178 6.38 -14.98 -0.85
N PRO A 179 5.40 -14.88 -1.76
CA PRO A 179 3.99 -14.65 -1.41
C PRO A 179 3.29 -15.87 -0.80
N THR A 180 4.02 -16.84 -0.26
CA THR A 180 3.46 -18.07 0.34
C THR A 180 3.03 -17.87 1.80
N GLU A 181 3.52 -16.84 2.50
CA GLU A 181 3.12 -16.46 3.86
C GLU A 181 2.99 -14.92 3.99
N SER A 182 2.12 -14.42 4.88
CA SER A 182 2.05 -12.98 5.17
C SER A 182 3.40 -12.49 5.70
N LEU A 183 3.85 -11.31 5.28
CA LEU A 183 5.15 -10.77 5.68
C LEU A 183 5.30 -10.65 7.21
N GLU A 184 4.23 -10.36 7.92
CA GLU A 184 4.24 -10.31 9.39
C GLU A 184 4.64 -11.65 10.02
N ALA A 185 4.12 -12.76 9.49
CA ALA A 185 4.47 -14.10 9.93
C ALA A 185 5.95 -14.42 9.61
N ALA A 186 6.40 -14.06 8.41
CA ALA A 186 7.79 -14.25 7.98
C ALA A 186 8.78 -13.44 8.85
N VAL A 187 8.47 -12.18 9.14
CA VAL A 187 9.29 -11.30 10.00
C VAL A 187 9.31 -11.80 11.44
N ASN A 188 8.18 -12.29 11.97
CA ASN A 188 8.14 -12.90 13.30
C ASN A 188 9.00 -14.18 13.39
N LYS A 189 9.09 -14.96 12.31
CA LYS A 189 9.98 -16.13 12.21
C LYS A 189 11.45 -15.71 12.21
N LEU A 190 11.82 -14.70 11.42
CA LEU A 190 13.18 -14.14 11.37
C LEU A 190 13.63 -13.55 12.72
N ARG A 191 12.74 -12.83 13.41
CA ARG A 191 13.04 -12.29 14.76
C ARG A 191 13.30 -13.40 15.79
N LYS A 192 12.65 -14.56 15.65
CA LYS A 192 12.86 -15.71 16.54
C LYS A 192 14.17 -16.45 16.27
N SER A 193 14.67 -16.43 15.03
CA SER A 193 15.94 -17.10 14.65
C SER A 193 17.19 -16.27 14.96
N ILE A 194 17.05 -14.97 15.23
CA ILE A 194 18.15 -14.06 15.60
C ILE A 194 18.33 -13.98 17.14
N LYS A 195 17.58 -14.79 17.91
CA LYS A 195 17.76 -14.98 19.36
C LYS A 195 18.68 -16.16 19.64
#